data_AF-A0A954HI18-F1
#
_entry.id   AF-A0A954HI18-F1
#
_cell.length_a   1.000
_cell.length_b   1.000
_cell.length_c   1.000
_cell.angle_alpha   90.00
_cell.angle_beta   90.00
_cell.angle_gamma   90.00
#
_symmetry.space_group_name_H-M   'P 1'
#
loop_
_entity.id
_entity.type
_entity.pdbx_description
1 polymer ?
#
loop_
_entity_poly.entity_id
_entity_poly.type
_entity_poly.pdbx_seq_one_letter_code
_entity_poly.pdbx_strand_id
1 'polypeptide(L)'
;MAASNDALRRLIPKRSWGDRHGLGVVLWTVMGALGSVAAIGCSTLLLDLLIHRGQVTTLTSPLTEEIIDADPLFQQDWGLYATAGRYGSAIGWQWLPWTVTKFPALANTGNALACLILFALVSLLLTVWSHSQARFHSSASARNQATSLRSALHRQTLRLGPSDITDSRFQTAFQLFTTDSEVVRRALSAWRVGLVRGYVIIPLLVGLALCIDWR
;
A
#
# COMPACT_ATOMS: atom_id res chain seq x y z
N MET A 1 14.43 24.16 -8.21
CA MET A 1 13.83 22.80 -8.21
C MET A 1 12.49 22.69 -8.96
N ALA A 2 11.63 23.71 -9.00
CA ALA A 2 10.35 23.63 -9.73
C ALA A 2 10.50 23.47 -11.26
N ALA A 3 11.47 24.18 -11.89
CA ALA A 3 11.67 24.15 -13.35
C ALA A 3 12.13 22.78 -13.90
N SER A 4 12.90 22.00 -13.14
CA SER A 4 13.34 20.66 -13.58
C SER A 4 12.18 19.65 -13.61
N ASN A 5 11.20 19.80 -12.72
CA ASN A 5 10.02 18.95 -12.68
C ASN A 5 9.10 19.16 -13.89
N ASP A 6 9.02 20.38 -14.42
CA ASP A 6 8.20 20.67 -15.61
C ASP A 6 8.79 20.07 -16.89
N ALA A 7 10.12 20.10 -17.05
CA ALA A 7 10.80 19.43 -18.15
C ALA A 7 10.57 17.90 -18.10
N LEU A 8 10.69 17.31 -16.91
CA LEU A 8 10.41 15.88 -16.67
C LEU A 8 8.93 15.53 -16.93
N ARG A 9 7.98 16.37 -16.52
CA ARG A 9 6.54 16.16 -16.78
C ARG A 9 6.20 16.14 -18.27
N ARG A 10 6.88 16.95 -19.08
CA ARG A 10 6.69 16.96 -20.54
C ARG A 10 7.28 15.71 -21.22
N LEU A 11 8.32 15.11 -20.62
CA LEU A 11 8.98 13.92 -21.13
C LEU A 11 8.25 12.60 -20.80
N ILE A 12 7.31 12.61 -19.85
CA ILE A 12 6.51 11.42 -19.52
C ILE A 12 5.22 11.46 -20.33
N PRO A 13 5.11 10.71 -21.45
CA PRO A 13 3.85 10.62 -22.16
C PRO A 13 2.81 10.05 -21.20
N LYS A 14 1.69 10.77 -21.02
CA LYS A 14 0.52 10.34 -20.21
C LYS A 14 0.08 8.92 -20.59
N ARG A 15 0.32 8.52 -21.84
CA ARG A 15 0.06 7.18 -22.39
C ARG A 15 0.80 6.04 -21.67
N SER A 16 1.98 6.31 -21.09
CA SER A 16 2.79 5.30 -20.38
C SER A 16 2.20 4.80 -19.05
N TRP A 17 1.11 5.42 -18.59
CA TRP A 17 0.34 4.94 -17.43
C TRP A 17 -0.69 3.88 -17.81
N GLY A 18 -1.19 3.91 -19.05
CA GLY A 18 -2.17 2.94 -19.55
C GLY A 18 -1.57 1.61 -20.01
N ASP A 19 -0.24 1.53 -20.14
CA ASP A 19 0.44 0.27 -20.48
C ASP A 19 0.27 -0.77 -19.35
N ARG A 20 0.29 -2.06 -19.71
CA ARG A 20 0.16 -3.19 -18.75
C ARG A 20 1.07 -3.06 -17.52
N HIS A 21 2.27 -2.50 -17.70
CA HIS A 21 3.22 -2.30 -16.61
C HIS A 21 2.87 -1.10 -15.72
N GLY A 22 2.30 -0.04 -16.29
CA GLY A 22 1.79 1.11 -15.52
C GLY A 22 0.60 0.70 -14.64
N LEU A 23 -0.35 -0.03 -15.23
CA LEU A 23 -1.48 -0.63 -14.49
C LEU A 23 -1.02 -1.59 -13.41
N GLY A 24 -0.02 -2.43 -13.69
CA GLY A 24 0.58 -3.33 -12.69
C GLY A 24 1.13 -2.58 -11.48
N VAL A 25 1.86 -1.48 -11.67
CA VAL A 25 2.35 -0.66 -10.55
C VAL A 25 1.20 -0.11 -9.71
N VAL A 26 0.14 0.39 -10.34
CA VAL A 26 -1.03 0.92 -9.62
C VAL A 26 -1.72 -0.18 -8.82
N LEU A 27 -2.04 -1.31 -9.45
CA LEU A 27 -2.72 -2.45 -8.83
C LEU A 27 -1.95 -2.96 -7.61
N TRP A 28 -0.66 -3.23 -7.76
CA TRP A 28 0.17 -3.72 -6.67
C TRP A 28 0.36 -2.68 -5.56
N THR A 29 0.42 -1.38 -5.88
CA THR A 29 0.50 -0.35 -4.84
C THR A 29 -0.81 -0.27 -4.04
N VAL A 30 -1.97 -0.38 -4.70
CA VAL A 30 -3.28 -0.43 -4.04
C VAL A 30 -3.39 -1.68 -3.15
N MET A 31 -3.00 -2.85 -3.65
CA MET A 31 -2.98 -4.08 -2.84
C MET A 31 -2.08 -3.96 -1.60
N GLY A 32 -0.87 -3.41 -1.75
CA GLY A 32 0.03 -3.20 -0.62
C GLY A 32 -0.51 -2.19 0.39
N ALA A 33 -1.21 -1.15 -0.08
CA ALA A 33 -1.87 -0.18 0.80
C ALA A 33 -3.01 -0.82 1.59
N LEU A 34 -3.87 -1.61 0.94
CA LEU A 34 -4.94 -2.37 1.61
C LEU A 34 -4.37 -3.35 2.64
N GLY A 35 -3.31 -4.09 2.28
CA GLY A 35 -2.62 -4.98 3.22
C GLY A 35 -2.04 -4.24 4.43
N SER A 36 -1.54 -3.02 4.23
CA SER A 36 -1.03 -2.18 5.33
C SER A 36 -2.15 -1.76 6.28
N VAL A 37 -3.31 -1.34 5.76
CA VAL A 37 -4.48 -1.00 6.61
C VAL A 37 -5.00 -2.21 7.37
N ALA A 38 -5.08 -3.36 6.70
CA ALA A 38 -5.47 -4.61 7.35
C ALA A 38 -4.50 -4.97 8.49
N ALA A 39 -3.18 -4.84 8.27
CA ALA A 39 -2.17 -5.09 9.28
C ALA A 39 -2.27 -4.11 10.47
N ILE A 40 -2.54 -2.83 10.22
CA ILE A 40 -2.74 -1.83 11.28
C ILE A 40 -4.00 -2.18 12.08
N GLY A 41 -5.13 -2.45 11.42
CA GLY A 41 -6.37 -2.83 12.09
C GLY A 41 -6.23 -4.11 12.93
N CYS A 42 -5.50 -5.11 12.44
CA CYS A 42 -5.23 -6.31 13.24
C CYS A 42 -4.31 -6.02 14.42
N SER A 43 -3.34 -5.12 14.25
CA SER A 43 -2.45 -4.71 15.34
C SER A 43 -3.21 -3.95 16.42
N THR A 44 -4.18 -3.09 16.05
CA THR A 44 -5.03 -2.39 17.03
C THR A 44 -5.93 -3.36 17.79
N LEU A 45 -6.53 -4.35 17.11
CA LEU A 45 -7.31 -5.39 17.78
C LEU A 45 -6.45 -6.24 18.72
N LEU A 46 -5.25 -6.62 18.28
CA LEU A 46 -4.32 -7.42 19.08
C LEU A 46 -3.88 -6.65 20.33
N LEU A 47 -3.53 -5.37 20.19
CA LEU A 47 -3.20 -4.50 21.32
C LEU A 47 -4.36 -4.36 22.30
N ASP A 48 -5.58 -4.12 21.81
CA ASP A 48 -6.76 -4.02 22.66
C ASP A 48 -7.00 -5.31 23.45
N LEU A 49 -6.89 -6.46 22.79
CA LEU A 49 -7.09 -7.77 23.38
C LEU A 49 -5.96 -8.15 24.35
N LEU A 50 -4.72 -7.70 24.12
CA LEU A 50 -3.59 -7.89 25.03
C LEU A 50 -3.73 -7.03 26.30
N ILE A 51 -4.19 -5.79 26.16
CA ILE A 51 -4.38 -4.84 27.27
C ILE A 51 -5.57 -5.27 28.14
N HIS A 52 -6.70 -5.58 27.52
CA HIS A 52 -7.96 -5.85 28.22
C HIS A 52 -8.20 -7.33 28.49
N ARG A 53 -7.34 -8.21 27.96
CA ARG A 53 -7.42 -9.68 28.13
C ARG A 53 -8.81 -10.25 27.82
N GLY A 54 -9.51 -9.67 26.85
CA GLY A 54 -10.88 -10.09 26.50
C GLY A 54 -11.95 -9.82 27.56
N GLN A 55 -11.70 -8.96 28.55
CA GLN A 55 -12.67 -8.62 29.60
C GLN A 55 -13.54 -7.43 29.21
N VAL A 56 -14.86 -7.57 29.36
CA VAL A 56 -15.83 -6.50 29.13
C VAL A 56 -15.87 -5.60 30.37
N THR A 57 -15.16 -4.48 30.33
CA THR A 57 -15.14 -3.50 31.43
C THR A 57 -16.31 -2.51 31.37
N THR A 58 -16.99 -2.40 30.22
CA THR A 58 -18.09 -1.46 30.00
C THR A 58 -19.19 -2.13 29.18
N LEU A 59 -20.33 -2.44 29.82
CA LEU A 59 -21.56 -2.87 29.14
C LEU A 59 -22.26 -1.63 28.56
N THR A 60 -22.02 -1.34 27.29
CA THR A 60 -22.70 -0.22 26.62
C THR A 60 -23.29 -0.59 25.27
N SER A 61 -23.17 -1.84 24.82
CA SER A 61 -23.66 -2.28 23.52
C SER A 61 -24.77 -3.34 23.67
N PRO A 62 -25.87 -3.24 22.91
CA PRO A 62 -27.01 -4.18 22.98
C PRO A 62 -26.61 -5.64 22.62
N LEU A 63 -25.55 -5.82 21.83
CA LEU A 63 -24.96 -7.13 21.54
C LEU A 63 -24.39 -7.82 22.78
N THR A 64 -24.05 -7.06 23.81
CA THR A 64 -23.50 -7.56 25.07
C THR A 64 -24.62 -8.12 25.93
N GLU A 65 -25.80 -7.48 25.94
CA GLU A 65 -26.96 -7.91 26.73
C GLU A 65 -27.57 -9.22 26.21
N GLU A 66 -27.73 -9.35 24.88
CA GLU A 66 -28.30 -10.57 24.26
C GLU A 66 -27.42 -11.82 24.45
N ILE A 67 -26.10 -11.64 24.61
CA ILE A 67 -25.14 -12.75 24.76
C ILE A 67 -24.94 -13.13 26.25
N ILE A 68 -25.06 -12.18 27.19
CA ILE A 68 -24.98 -12.46 28.64
C ILE A 68 -26.11 -13.37 29.09
N ASP A 69 -27.31 -13.18 28.53
CA ASP A 69 -28.48 -14.03 28.84
C ASP A 69 -28.32 -15.46 28.31
N ALA A 70 -27.40 -15.71 27.38
CA ALA A 70 -27.25 -17.01 26.73
C ALA A 70 -26.41 -18.01 27.52
N ASP A 71 -25.36 -17.59 28.25
CA ASP A 71 -24.54 -18.53 29.05
C ASP A 71 -23.61 -17.85 30.09
N PRO A 72 -23.83 -18.05 31.41
CA PRO A 72 -23.01 -17.45 32.47
C PRO A 72 -21.59 -18.05 32.58
N LEU A 73 -21.34 -19.23 32.00
CA LEU A 73 -19.99 -19.85 32.00
C LEU A 73 -19.00 -19.12 31.09
N PHE A 74 -19.47 -18.28 30.17
CA PHE A 74 -18.61 -17.49 29.30
C PHE A 74 -18.01 -16.26 29.99
N GLN A 75 -18.42 -15.89 31.21
CA GLN A 75 -18.02 -14.64 31.89
C GLN A 75 -16.51 -14.36 32.02
N GLN A 76 -15.62 -15.35 31.85
CA GLN A 76 -14.17 -15.16 32.03
C GLN A 76 -13.37 -14.89 30.75
N ASP A 77 -13.86 -15.26 29.56
CA ASP A 77 -13.06 -15.17 28.32
C ASP A 77 -13.95 -14.89 27.10
N TRP A 78 -14.11 -13.60 26.76
CA TRP A 78 -14.96 -13.19 25.64
C TRP A 78 -14.16 -12.92 24.36
N GLY A 79 -12.83 -13.03 24.42
CA GLY A 79 -11.94 -12.88 23.27
C GLY A 79 -12.27 -11.63 22.46
N LEU A 80 -12.59 -11.82 21.17
CA LEU A 80 -12.88 -10.72 20.25
C LEU A 80 -14.29 -10.13 20.42
N TYR A 81 -15.21 -10.81 21.11
CA TYR A 81 -16.56 -10.28 21.38
C TYR A 81 -16.51 -9.06 22.29
N ALA A 82 -15.60 -9.03 23.27
CA ALA A 82 -15.41 -7.87 24.13
C ALA A 82 -14.99 -6.63 23.32
N THR A 83 -14.06 -6.82 22.38
CA THR A 83 -13.62 -5.76 21.46
C THR A 83 -14.74 -5.37 20.50
N ALA A 84 -15.57 -6.31 20.03
CA ALA A 84 -16.75 -6.02 19.19
C ALA A 84 -17.80 -5.17 19.92
N GLY A 85 -18.05 -5.45 21.20
CA GLY A 85 -18.97 -4.66 22.01
C GLY A 85 -18.46 -3.22 22.21
N ARG A 86 -17.14 -3.05 22.36
CA ARG A 86 -16.50 -1.74 22.58
C ARG A 86 -16.44 -0.87 21.34
N TYR A 87 -16.01 -1.42 20.21
CA TYR A 87 -15.82 -0.68 18.96
C TYR A 87 -16.98 -0.80 17.97
N GLY A 88 -18.03 -1.58 18.29
CA GLY A 88 -19.13 -1.86 17.36
C GLY A 88 -19.90 -0.63 16.89
N SER A 89 -19.85 0.49 17.64
CA SER A 89 -20.46 1.76 17.26
C SER A 89 -19.62 2.58 16.27
N ALA A 90 -18.32 2.30 16.14
CA ALA A 90 -17.44 3.01 15.22
C ALA A 90 -17.62 2.49 13.79
N ILE A 91 -17.75 3.42 12.83
CA ILE A 91 -18.02 3.12 11.41
C ILE A 91 -16.98 2.14 10.83
N GLY A 92 -15.70 2.32 11.19
CA GLY A 92 -14.61 1.47 10.73
C GLY A 92 -14.65 0.01 11.22
N TRP A 93 -15.45 -0.28 12.25
CA TRP A 93 -15.49 -1.56 12.94
C TRP A 93 -16.86 -2.26 12.85
N GLN A 94 -17.80 -1.73 12.08
CA GLN A 94 -19.15 -2.32 11.93
C GLN A 94 -19.16 -3.73 11.32
N TRP A 95 -18.07 -4.12 10.63
CA TRP A 95 -17.90 -5.47 10.12
C TRP A 95 -17.51 -6.49 11.20
N LEU A 96 -16.96 -6.03 12.34
CA LEU A 96 -16.44 -6.88 13.39
C LEU A 96 -17.52 -7.77 14.04
N PRO A 97 -18.70 -7.25 14.46
CA PRO A 97 -19.76 -8.07 15.05
C PRO A 97 -20.25 -9.17 14.10
N TRP A 98 -20.35 -8.86 12.81
CA TRP A 98 -20.74 -9.85 11.79
C TRP A 98 -19.71 -10.97 11.65
N THR A 99 -18.40 -10.66 11.65
CA THR A 99 -17.35 -11.69 11.58
C THR A 99 -17.32 -12.57 12.83
N VAL A 100 -17.46 -11.96 14.01
CA VAL A 100 -17.35 -12.65 15.29
C VAL A 100 -18.52 -13.61 15.50
N THR A 101 -19.74 -13.23 15.12
CA THR A 101 -20.93 -14.11 15.17
C THR A 101 -20.87 -15.29 14.21
N LYS A 102 -20.17 -15.16 13.08
CA LYS A 102 -20.03 -16.26 12.09
C LYS A 102 -18.92 -17.25 12.42
N PHE A 103 -17.90 -16.83 13.16
CA PHE A 103 -16.73 -17.65 13.47
C PHE A 103 -16.61 -17.90 14.98
N PRO A 104 -17.15 -19.02 15.49
CA PRO A 104 -17.12 -19.34 16.93
C PRO A 104 -15.69 -19.53 17.47
N ALA A 105 -14.72 -19.78 16.60
CA ALA A 105 -13.30 -19.86 16.97
C ALA A 105 -12.75 -18.56 17.59
N LEU A 106 -13.37 -17.40 17.33
CA LEU A 106 -12.94 -16.10 17.86
C LEU A 106 -13.51 -15.79 19.26
N ALA A 107 -14.34 -16.68 19.82
CA ALA A 107 -14.88 -16.54 21.16
C ALA A 107 -13.81 -16.68 22.25
N ASN A 108 -12.84 -17.58 22.04
CA ASN A 108 -11.76 -17.83 22.99
C ASN A 108 -10.57 -16.88 22.73
N THR A 109 -10.08 -16.20 23.77
CA THR A 109 -8.94 -15.27 23.74
C THR A 109 -7.69 -15.89 23.08
N GLY A 110 -7.37 -17.16 23.38
CA GLY A 110 -6.20 -17.83 22.80
C GLY A 110 -6.31 -18.04 21.30
N ASN A 111 -7.45 -18.53 20.83
CA ASN A 111 -7.71 -18.73 19.41
C ASN A 111 -7.85 -17.40 18.65
N ALA A 112 -8.48 -16.39 19.27
CA ALA A 112 -8.59 -15.05 18.71
C ALA A 112 -7.21 -14.43 18.48
N LEU A 113 -6.29 -14.52 19.47
CA LEU A 113 -4.90 -14.08 19.31
C LEU A 113 -4.21 -14.81 18.16
N ALA A 114 -4.30 -16.13 18.11
CA ALA A 114 -3.67 -16.92 17.06
C ALA A 114 -4.19 -16.53 15.66
N CYS A 115 -5.50 -16.36 15.50
CA CYS A 115 -6.12 -15.91 14.25
C CYS A 115 -5.68 -14.49 13.87
N LEU A 116 -5.67 -13.55 14.81
CA LEU A 116 -5.23 -12.17 14.56
C LEU A 116 -3.75 -12.11 14.16
N ILE A 117 -2.89 -12.87 14.86
CA ILE A 117 -1.46 -12.95 14.54
C ILE A 117 -1.27 -13.52 13.12
N LEU A 118 -1.95 -14.62 12.81
CA LEU A 118 -1.87 -15.24 11.48
C LEU A 118 -2.32 -14.27 10.39
N PHE A 119 -3.45 -13.59 10.60
CA PHE A 119 -3.99 -12.65 9.63
C PHE A 119 -3.11 -11.38 9.48
N ALA A 120 -2.56 -10.87 10.59
CA ALA A 120 -1.59 -9.77 10.55
C ALA A 120 -0.32 -10.16 9.79
N LEU A 121 0.19 -11.38 10.01
CA LEU A 121 1.35 -11.92 9.30
C LEU A 121 1.07 -12.05 7.80
N VAL A 122 -0.07 -12.62 7.41
CA VAL A 122 -0.48 -12.76 6.01
C VAL A 122 -0.62 -11.37 5.36
N SER A 123 -1.22 -10.41 6.05
CA SER A 123 -1.38 -9.03 5.56
C SER A 123 -0.02 -8.33 5.36
N LEU A 124 0.93 -8.56 6.27
CA LEU A 124 2.29 -8.02 6.18
C LEU A 124 3.07 -8.67 5.03
N LEU A 125 2.99 -9.99 4.87
CA LEU A 125 3.59 -10.71 3.74
C LEU A 125 3.01 -10.23 2.41
N LEU A 126 1.69 -10.05 2.33
CA LEU A 126 1.03 -9.50 1.15
C LEU A 126 1.52 -8.08 0.83
N THR A 127 1.74 -7.26 1.85
CA THR A 127 2.27 -5.90 1.71
C THR A 127 3.70 -5.91 1.16
N VAL A 128 4.58 -6.73 1.75
CA VAL A 128 5.96 -6.90 1.30
C VAL A 128 6.01 -7.44 -0.13
N TRP A 129 5.19 -8.44 -0.44
CA TRP A 129 5.11 -9.03 -1.77
C TRP A 129 4.61 -8.02 -2.81
N SER A 130 3.58 -7.26 -2.47
CA SER A 130 3.03 -6.22 -3.34
C SER A 130 4.05 -5.13 -3.65
N HIS A 131 4.84 -4.71 -2.65
CA HIS A 131 5.91 -3.73 -2.86
C HIS A 131 7.03 -4.27 -3.77
N SER A 132 7.37 -5.55 -3.62
CA SER A 132 8.32 -6.23 -4.52
C SER A 132 7.81 -6.24 -5.96
N GLN A 133 6.55 -6.59 -6.18
CA GLN A 133 5.95 -6.61 -7.51
C GLN A 133 5.82 -5.22 -8.14
N ALA A 134 5.45 -4.21 -7.36
CA ALA A 134 5.43 -2.82 -7.84
C ALA A 134 6.82 -2.37 -8.32
N ARG A 135 7.89 -2.74 -7.61
CA ARG A 135 9.28 -2.46 -8.03
C ARG A 135 9.66 -3.19 -9.31
N PHE A 136 9.25 -4.45 -9.46
CA PHE A 136 9.49 -5.23 -10.67
C PHE A 136 8.83 -4.58 -11.90
N HIS A 137 7.52 -4.27 -11.82
CA HIS A 137 6.80 -3.63 -12.92
C HIS A 137 7.33 -2.23 -13.24
N SER A 138 7.70 -1.44 -12.22
CA SER A 138 8.33 -0.13 -12.42
C SER A 138 9.65 -0.26 -13.16
N SER A 139 10.49 -1.23 -12.77
CA SER A 139 11.79 -1.48 -13.40
C SER A 139 11.64 -1.92 -14.87
N ALA A 140 10.67 -2.79 -15.15
CA ALA A 140 10.37 -3.23 -16.50
C ALA A 140 9.85 -2.09 -17.39
N SER A 141 8.94 -1.25 -16.88
CA SER A 141 8.47 -0.06 -17.61
C SER A 141 9.61 0.92 -17.89
N ALA A 142 10.49 1.14 -16.91
CA ALA A 142 11.62 2.04 -17.04
C ALA A 142 12.65 1.55 -18.09
N ARG A 143 12.86 0.22 -18.19
CA ARG A 143 13.69 -0.37 -19.25
C ARG A 143 13.12 -0.09 -20.64
N ASN A 144 11.82 -0.29 -20.83
CA ASN A 144 11.16 -0.03 -22.13
C ASN A 144 11.28 1.45 -22.54
N GLN A 145 11.14 2.37 -21.58
CA GLN A 145 11.30 3.80 -21.83
C GLN A 145 12.75 4.16 -22.18
N ALA A 146 13.73 3.60 -21.48
CA ALA A 146 15.14 3.81 -21.80
C ALA A 146 15.52 3.28 -23.19
N THR A 147 15.04 2.09 -23.57
CA THR A 147 15.23 1.54 -24.93
C THR A 147 14.59 2.44 -25.98
N SER A 148 13.39 2.95 -25.73
CA SER A 148 12.70 3.87 -26.64
C SER A 148 13.45 5.20 -26.81
N LEU A 149 13.97 5.74 -25.71
CA LEU A 149 14.80 6.96 -25.70
C LEU A 149 16.09 6.75 -26.49
N ARG A 150 16.81 5.64 -26.26
CA ARG A 150 18.01 5.29 -27.02
C ARG A 150 17.73 5.17 -28.52
N SER A 151 16.62 4.56 -28.91
CA SER A 151 16.21 4.47 -30.32
C SER A 151 15.86 5.83 -30.93
N ALA A 152 15.20 6.72 -30.17
CA ALA A 152 14.90 8.08 -30.62
C ALA A 152 16.17 8.93 -30.78
N LEU A 153 17.07 8.89 -29.79
CA LEU A 153 18.36 9.56 -29.83
C LEU A 153 19.23 9.04 -30.97
N HIS A 154 19.35 7.73 -31.16
CA HIS A 154 20.10 7.15 -32.27
C HIS A 154 19.59 7.63 -33.63
N ARG A 155 18.27 7.70 -33.82
CA ARG A 155 17.65 8.26 -35.04
C ARG A 155 17.92 9.76 -35.21
N GLN A 156 17.99 10.52 -34.12
CA GLN A 156 18.38 11.94 -34.17
C GLN A 156 19.87 12.11 -34.50
N THR A 157 20.75 11.29 -33.92
CA THR A 157 22.18 11.30 -34.22
C THR A 157 22.44 10.98 -35.69
N LEU A 158 21.73 10.02 -36.28
CA LEU A 158 21.85 9.71 -37.71
C LEU A 158 21.39 10.85 -38.63
N ARG A 159 20.58 11.80 -38.14
CA ARG A 159 20.15 12.99 -38.89
C ARG A 159 21.15 14.14 -38.77
N LEU A 160 21.97 14.14 -37.73
CA LEU A 160 23.09 15.08 -37.58
C LEU A 160 24.24 14.50 -38.42
N GLY A 161 24.49 15.10 -39.59
CA GLY A 161 25.54 14.63 -40.49
C GLY A 161 26.92 14.57 -39.81
N PRO A 162 27.84 13.68 -40.24
CA PRO A 162 29.15 13.51 -39.63
C PRO A 162 30.02 14.78 -39.65
N SER A 163 29.70 15.74 -40.52
CA SER A 163 30.35 17.04 -40.62
C SER A 163 30.02 18.03 -39.50
N ASP A 164 28.99 17.77 -38.69
CA ASP A 164 28.51 18.68 -37.64
C ASP A 164 28.96 18.26 -36.22
N ILE A 165 29.69 17.13 -36.14
CA ILE A 165 30.13 16.51 -34.89
C ILE A 165 31.59 16.87 -34.65
N THR A 166 31.82 17.95 -33.89
CA THR A 166 33.11 18.22 -33.27
C THR A 166 33.36 17.21 -32.13
N ASP A 167 34.61 16.80 -31.90
CA ASP A 167 34.98 15.78 -30.88
C ASP A 167 34.38 16.06 -29.49
N SER A 168 34.28 17.34 -29.09
CA SER A 168 33.67 17.75 -27.82
C SER A 168 32.15 17.51 -27.77
N ARG A 169 31.43 17.77 -28.87
CA ARG A 169 29.98 17.53 -28.98
C ARG A 169 29.68 16.03 -28.98
N PHE A 170 30.58 15.20 -29.52
CA PHE A 170 30.46 13.74 -29.47
C PHE A 170 30.55 13.21 -28.03
N GLN A 171 31.55 13.64 -27.26
CA GLN A 171 31.69 13.23 -25.85
C GLN A 171 30.49 13.67 -25.00
N THR A 172 29.98 14.90 -25.20
CA THR A 172 28.77 15.37 -24.51
C THR A 172 27.54 14.55 -24.91
N ALA A 173 27.34 14.26 -26.19
CA ALA A 173 26.24 13.42 -26.65
C ALA A 173 26.35 11.98 -26.09
N PHE A 174 27.55 11.42 -26.01
CA PHE A 174 27.80 10.09 -25.46
C PHE A 174 27.54 10.03 -23.94
N GLN A 175 27.98 11.04 -23.17
CA GLN A 175 27.64 11.17 -21.75
C GLN A 175 26.13 11.33 -21.53
N LEU A 176 25.46 12.15 -22.34
CA LEU A 176 24.01 12.32 -22.31
C LEU A 176 23.28 11.00 -22.61
N PHE A 177 23.83 10.19 -23.53
CA PHE A 177 23.25 8.91 -23.94
C PHE A 177 23.41 7.81 -22.90
N THR A 178 24.55 7.77 -22.20
CA THR A 178 24.91 6.67 -21.29
C THR A 178 24.55 6.97 -19.84
N THR A 179 25.05 8.08 -19.29
CA THR A 179 24.93 8.42 -17.87
C THR A 179 23.61 9.09 -17.57
N ASP A 180 23.23 10.12 -18.33
CA ASP A 180 22.02 10.90 -18.03
C ASP A 180 20.74 10.08 -18.28
N SER A 181 20.74 9.20 -19.27
CA SER A 181 19.59 8.32 -19.54
C SER A 181 19.29 7.36 -18.38
N GLU A 182 20.33 6.83 -17.71
CA GLU A 182 20.16 5.96 -16.54
C GLU A 182 19.73 6.74 -15.29
N VAL A 183 20.24 7.96 -15.10
CA VAL A 183 19.81 8.86 -14.02
C VAL A 183 18.34 9.23 -14.19
N VAL A 184 17.93 9.62 -15.40
CA VAL A 184 16.53 9.92 -15.72
C VAL A 184 15.66 8.68 -15.50
N ARG A 185 16.09 7.49 -15.94
CA ARG A 185 15.36 6.22 -15.72
C ARG A 185 15.14 5.93 -14.24
N ARG A 186 16.16 6.08 -13.41
CA ARG A 186 16.07 5.85 -11.95
C ARG A 186 15.16 6.90 -11.30
N ALA A 187 15.32 8.17 -11.66
CA ALA A 187 14.49 9.25 -11.15
C ALA A 187 13.01 9.05 -11.52
N LEU A 188 12.71 8.63 -12.75
CA LEU A 188 11.35 8.34 -13.20
C LEU A 188 10.71 7.19 -12.42
N SER A 189 11.48 6.12 -12.20
CA SER A 189 11.01 4.95 -11.44
C SER A 189 10.73 5.33 -9.98
N ALA A 190 11.65 6.08 -9.35
CA ALA A 190 11.47 6.54 -7.98
C ALA A 190 10.28 7.50 -7.85
N TRP A 191 10.15 8.44 -8.79
CA TRP A 191 9.04 9.38 -8.84
C TRP A 191 7.70 8.68 -9.03
N ARG A 192 7.59 7.73 -9.97
CA ARG A 192 6.35 6.99 -10.23
C ARG A 192 5.89 6.19 -9.01
N VAL A 193 6.80 5.45 -8.37
CA VAL A 193 6.48 4.69 -7.15
C VAL A 193 6.14 5.63 -6.00
N GLY A 194 6.91 6.70 -5.80
CA GLY A 194 6.67 7.67 -4.73
C GLY A 194 5.32 8.40 -4.88
N LEU A 195 4.97 8.75 -6.12
CA LEU A 195 3.72 9.47 -6.43
C LEU A 195 2.51 8.57 -6.18
N VAL A 196 2.46 7.37 -6.77
CA VAL A 196 1.33 6.44 -6.55
C VAL A 196 1.22 6.09 -5.07
N ARG A 197 2.34 5.80 -4.40
CA ARG A 197 2.36 5.51 -2.97
C ARG A 197 1.82 6.67 -2.13
N GLY A 198 2.26 7.90 -2.40
CA GLY A 198 1.81 9.08 -1.66
C GLY A 198 0.30 9.30 -1.82
N TYR A 199 -0.21 9.24 -3.06
CA TYR A 199 -1.63 9.44 -3.32
C TYR A 199 -2.53 8.31 -2.82
N VAL A 200 -2.01 7.09 -2.62
CA VAL A 200 -2.82 5.97 -2.11
C VAL A 200 -2.70 5.85 -0.58
N ILE A 201 -1.50 5.91 -0.02
CA ILE A 201 -1.28 5.67 1.42
C ILE A 201 -1.83 6.82 2.27
N ILE A 202 -1.62 8.08 1.86
CA ILE A 202 -2.06 9.24 2.66
C ILE A 202 -3.58 9.23 2.89
N PRO A 203 -4.45 9.22 1.86
CA PRO A 203 -5.89 9.23 2.08
C PRO A 203 -6.37 7.98 2.81
N LEU A 204 -5.69 6.85 2.62
CA LEU A 204 -6.02 5.59 3.27
C LEU A 204 -5.67 5.61 4.78
N LEU A 205 -4.54 6.20 5.16
CA LEU A 205 -4.20 6.46 6.57
C LEU A 205 -5.11 7.50 7.20
N VAL A 206 -5.45 8.56 6.48
CA VAL A 206 -6.43 9.56 6.95
C VAL A 206 -7.79 8.90 7.16
N GLY A 207 -8.26 8.09 6.21
CA GLY A 207 -9.49 7.32 6.35
C GLY A 207 -9.46 6.38 7.55
N LEU A 208 -8.34 5.68 7.76
CA LEU A 208 -8.15 4.85 8.95
C LEU A 208 -8.20 5.67 10.25
N ALA A 209 -7.53 6.83 10.30
CA ALA A 209 -7.55 7.71 11.46
C ALA A 209 -8.97 8.20 11.78
N LEU A 210 -9.72 8.62 10.76
CA LEU A 210 -11.12 9.02 10.90
C LEU A 210 -12.04 7.86 11.32
N CYS A 211 -11.70 6.62 10.94
CA CYS A 211 -12.43 5.42 11.34
C CYS A 211 -12.18 5.01 12.79
N ILE A 212 -11.00 5.31 13.35
CA ILE A 212 -10.61 4.94 14.70
C ILE A 212 -11.18 5.92 15.73
N ASP A 213 -11.14 7.23 15.44
CA ASP A 213 -11.61 8.26 16.37
C ASP A 213 -12.29 9.40 15.60
N TRP A 214 -13.62 9.35 15.52
CA TRP A 214 -14.45 10.45 14.98
C TRP A 214 -14.95 11.38 16.10
N ARG A 215 -14.35 11.33 17.29
CA ARG A 215 -14.78 12.14 18.44
C ARG A 215 -14.01 13.43 18.61
#